data_AF-A0A4U0ZPJ9-F1
#
_entry.id   AF-A0A4U0ZPJ9-F1
#
_cell.length_a   1.000
_cell.length_b   1.000
_cell.length_c   1.000
_cell.angle_alpha   90.00
_cell.angle_beta   90.00
_cell.angle_gamma   90.00
#
_symmetry.space_group_name_H-M   'P 1'
#
loop_
_entity.id
_entity.type
_entity.pdbx_description
1 polymer ?
#
loop_
_entity_poly.entity_id
_entity_poly.type
_entity_poly.pdbx_seq_one_letter_code
_entity_poly.pdbx_strand_id
1 'polypeptide(L)'
;MRTRKMQRTAKAAADFRRSVYNNHKSALKNQRNTMGTGTTISIIIAVVAIILTIFFYMNDSLDKRVEKAINHPDFIKKVAEYSKLPMLIFNEDGTYQSESADASLLISKIEPFTEKIERGKERFAGFIVYPSQFLNSAPILQAINSKVVFSKAKKINTIDWKYRIPEWNGSEWGGSYDEPPEKLYKIEIIK
;
A
#
# COMPACT_ATOMS: atom_id res chain seq x y z
N MET A 1 -62.52 75.76 33.99
CA MET A 1 -61.22 75.06 34.14
C MET A 1 -61.31 73.55 34.48
N ARG A 2 -62.50 72.91 34.58
CA ARG A 2 -62.62 71.48 34.97
C ARG A 2 -62.63 70.45 33.82
N THR A 3 -62.96 70.85 32.59
CA THR A 3 -63.10 69.91 31.45
C THR A 3 -61.79 69.42 30.85
N ARG A 4 -60.69 70.20 30.94
CA ARG A 4 -59.36 69.77 30.45
C ARG A 4 -58.70 68.68 31.32
N LYS A 5 -59.08 68.55 32.60
CA LYS A 5 -58.50 67.56 33.52
C LYS A 5 -59.08 66.15 33.26
N MET A 6 -60.37 66.05 32.94
CA MET A 6 -61.03 64.78 32.58
C MET A 6 -60.58 64.22 31.23
N GLN A 7 -60.32 65.07 30.22
CA GLN A 7 -59.82 64.58 28.92
C GLN A 7 -58.40 64.01 29.02
N ARG A 8 -57.56 64.53 29.93
CA ARG A 8 -56.20 64.01 30.17
C ARG A 8 -56.23 62.65 30.88
N THR A 9 -57.14 62.45 31.84
CA THR A 9 -57.26 61.17 32.53
C THR A 9 -57.87 60.08 31.65
N ALA A 10 -58.84 60.43 30.79
CA ALA A 10 -59.41 59.49 29.83
C ALA A 10 -58.38 59.03 28.77
N LYS A 11 -57.56 59.96 28.26
CA LYS A 11 -56.49 59.62 27.31
C LYS A 11 -55.40 58.75 27.94
N ALA A 12 -54.96 59.08 29.15
CA ALA A 12 -53.98 58.28 29.88
C ALA A 12 -54.49 56.85 30.16
N ALA A 13 -55.76 56.69 30.50
CA ALA A 13 -56.36 55.37 30.71
C ALA A 13 -56.46 54.56 29.41
N ALA A 14 -56.76 55.21 28.28
CA ALA A 14 -56.80 54.55 26.97
C ALA A 14 -55.40 54.11 26.51
N ASP A 15 -54.39 54.97 26.68
CA ASP A 15 -53.00 54.66 26.33
C ASP A 15 -52.43 53.54 27.21
N PHE A 16 -52.76 53.52 28.50
CA PHE A 16 -52.37 52.43 29.41
C PHE A 16 -53.00 51.10 28.99
N ARG A 17 -54.30 51.05 28.68
CA ARG A 17 -54.96 49.84 28.20
C ARG A 17 -54.36 49.34 26.88
N ARG A 18 -54.00 50.24 25.98
CA ARG A 18 -53.37 49.90 24.70
C ARG A 18 -51.95 49.34 24.88
N SER A 19 -51.17 49.91 25.81
CA SER A 19 -49.85 49.43 26.19
C SER A 19 -49.91 48.02 26.78
N VAL A 20 -50.81 47.79 27.74
CA VAL A 20 -50.99 46.46 28.37
C VAL A 20 -51.41 45.41 27.33
N TYR A 21 -52.36 45.74 26.45
CA TYR A 21 -52.80 44.83 25.40
C TYR A 21 -51.67 44.48 24.41
N ASN A 22 -50.88 45.47 23.98
CA ASN A 22 -49.77 45.25 23.06
C ASN A 22 -48.64 44.42 23.70
N ASN A 23 -48.33 44.67 24.98
CA ASN A 23 -47.33 43.87 25.71
C ASN A 23 -47.79 42.41 25.87
N HIS A 24 -49.06 42.18 26.22
CA HIS A 24 -49.60 40.83 26.36
C HIS A 24 -49.65 40.09 25.02
N LYS A 25 -49.99 40.77 23.92
CA LYS A 25 -49.98 40.20 22.57
C LYS A 25 -48.56 39.84 22.11
N SER A 26 -47.56 40.64 22.50
CA SER A 26 -46.15 40.40 22.17
C SER A 26 -45.57 39.21 22.94
N ALA A 27 -45.91 39.07 24.22
CA ALA A 27 -45.52 37.91 25.03
C ALA A 27 -46.09 36.59 24.47
N LEU A 28 -47.36 36.57 24.07
CA LEU A 28 -47.99 35.40 23.47
C LEU A 28 -47.40 35.05 22.09
N LYS A 29 -47.01 36.05 21.29
CA LYS A 29 -46.34 35.82 20.00
C LYS A 29 -44.94 35.22 20.19
N ASN A 30 -44.20 35.67 21.21
CA ASN A 30 -42.88 35.11 21.52
C ASN A 30 -42.95 33.67 22.05
N GLN A 31 -43.94 33.32 22.87
CA GLN A 31 -44.12 31.93 23.34
C GLN A 31 -44.52 30.96 22.23
N ARG A 32 -45.29 31.38 21.22
CA ARG A 32 -45.60 30.53 20.06
C ARG A 32 -44.39 30.24 19.19
N ASN A 33 -43.47 31.20 19.07
CA ASN A 33 -42.29 31.05 18.22
C ASN A 33 -41.21 30.14 18.85
N THR A 34 -41.13 30.09 20.19
CA THR A 34 -40.13 29.25 20.90
C THR A 34 -40.55 27.79 21.02
N MET A 35 -41.85 27.48 21.09
CA MET A 35 -42.32 26.08 21.12
C MET A 35 -42.22 25.37 19.76
N GLY A 36 -42.28 26.08 18.63
CA GLY A 36 -42.18 25.47 17.29
C GLY A 36 -40.75 25.25 16.78
N THR A 37 -39.82 26.15 17.12
CA THR A 37 -38.42 26.06 16.67
C THR A 37 -37.62 25.01 17.44
N GLY A 38 -37.84 24.88 18.76
CA GLY A 38 -37.16 23.87 19.58
C GLY A 38 -37.45 22.42 19.15
N THR A 39 -38.72 22.12 18.85
CA THR A 39 -39.14 20.79 18.37
C THR A 39 -38.64 20.49 16.96
N THR A 40 -38.57 21.51 16.10
CA THR A 40 -38.04 21.34 14.73
C THR A 40 -36.54 21.04 14.76
N ILE A 41 -35.77 21.75 15.60
CA ILE A 41 -34.33 21.52 15.76
C ILE A 41 -34.05 20.13 16.36
N SER A 42 -34.82 19.69 17.36
CA SER A 42 -34.62 18.36 17.97
C SER A 42 -34.90 17.22 17.00
N ILE A 43 -35.91 17.35 16.13
CA ILE A 43 -36.20 16.38 15.07
C ILE A 43 -35.04 16.30 14.07
N ILE A 44 -34.50 17.45 13.64
CA ILE A 44 -33.37 17.48 12.70
C ILE A 44 -32.14 16.79 13.30
N ILE A 45 -31.81 17.08 14.56
CA ILE A 45 -30.67 16.45 15.24
C ILE A 45 -30.88 14.94 15.37
N ALA A 46 -32.09 14.49 15.70
CA ALA A 46 -32.40 13.06 15.80
C ALA A 46 -32.24 12.34 14.45
N VAL A 47 -32.73 12.94 13.36
CA VAL A 47 -32.59 12.38 12.00
C VAL A 47 -31.13 12.32 11.57
N VAL A 48 -30.36 13.38 11.80
CA VAL A 48 -28.92 13.41 11.47
C VAL A 48 -28.15 12.36 12.27
N ALA A 49 -28.45 12.19 13.56
CA ALA A 49 -27.81 11.16 14.39
C ALA A 49 -28.11 9.74 13.88
N ILE A 50 -29.35 9.45 13.47
CA ILE A 50 -29.72 8.16 12.88
C ILE A 50 -28.95 7.91 11.58
N ILE A 51 -28.90 8.90 10.68
CA ILE A 51 -28.15 8.81 9.42
C ILE A 51 -26.67 8.53 9.69
N LEU A 52 -26.04 9.27 10.61
CA LEU A 52 -24.64 9.05 10.98
C LEU A 52 -24.42 7.65 11.57
N THR A 53 -25.32 7.18 12.43
CA THR A 53 -25.21 5.84 13.05
C THR A 53 -25.29 4.73 12.00
N ILE A 54 -26.21 4.86 11.03
CA ILE A 54 -26.30 3.95 9.88
C ILE A 54 -25.02 3.99 9.05
N PHE A 55 -24.49 5.18 8.78
CA PHE A 55 -23.27 5.35 7.99
C PHE A 55 -22.05 4.71 8.65
N PHE A 56 -21.88 4.91 9.96
CA PHE A 56 -20.82 4.26 10.74
C PHE A 56 -20.97 2.73 10.77
N TYR A 57 -22.20 2.22 10.93
CA TYR A 57 -22.46 0.78 10.91
C TYR A 57 -22.17 0.16 9.54
N MET A 58 -22.53 0.85 8.45
CA MET A 58 -22.20 0.42 7.10
C MET A 58 -20.69 0.39 6.88
N ASN A 59 -19.96 1.41 7.36
CA ASN A 59 -18.51 1.46 7.23
C ASN A 59 -17.82 0.32 8.00
N ASP A 60 -18.22 0.06 9.26
CA ASP A 60 -17.71 -1.07 10.05
C ASP A 60 -18.05 -2.43 9.39
N SER A 61 -19.20 -2.55 8.73
CA SER A 61 -19.56 -3.77 7.99
C SER A 61 -18.72 -3.97 6.73
N LEU A 62 -18.33 -2.88 6.05
CA LEU A 62 -17.44 -2.92 4.90
C LEU A 62 -16.02 -3.23 5.35
N ASP A 63 -15.53 -2.57 6.40
CA ASP A 63 -14.21 -2.82 6.98
C ASP A 63 -14.08 -4.28 7.42
N LYS A 64 -15.06 -4.85 8.11
CA LYS A 64 -15.06 -6.28 8.49
C LYS A 64 -15.09 -7.23 7.31
N ARG A 65 -15.81 -6.89 6.23
CA ARG A 65 -15.85 -7.71 5.01
C ARG A 65 -14.53 -7.63 4.24
N VAL A 66 -13.92 -6.46 4.16
CA VAL A 66 -12.62 -6.23 3.55
C VAL A 66 -11.52 -6.93 4.34
N GLU A 67 -11.51 -6.78 5.66
CA GLU A 67 -10.56 -7.45 6.56
C GLU A 67 -10.68 -8.98 6.47
N LYS A 68 -11.90 -9.51 6.42
CA LYS A 68 -12.13 -10.95 6.22
C LYS A 68 -11.68 -11.44 4.84
N ALA A 69 -11.79 -10.61 3.80
CA ALA A 69 -11.34 -10.93 2.44
C ALA A 69 -9.81 -10.85 2.30
N ILE A 70 -9.17 -9.84 2.91
CA ILE A 70 -7.71 -9.66 2.92
C ILE A 70 -7.04 -10.77 3.74
N ASN A 71 -7.61 -11.13 4.90
CA ASN A 71 -7.08 -12.20 5.75
C ASN A 71 -7.47 -13.61 5.27
N HIS A 72 -8.17 -13.73 4.15
CA HIS A 72 -8.49 -15.04 3.59
C HIS A 72 -7.21 -15.72 3.07
N PRO A 73 -6.94 -16.98 3.42
CA PRO A 73 -5.70 -17.67 3.04
C PRO A 73 -5.50 -17.71 1.51
N ASP A 74 -6.57 -17.84 0.73
CA ASP A 74 -6.49 -17.82 -0.74
C ASP A 74 -6.10 -16.45 -1.30
N PHE A 75 -6.52 -15.35 -0.67
CA PHE A 75 -6.13 -14.01 -1.09
C PHE A 75 -4.65 -13.78 -0.79
N ILE A 76 -4.20 -14.12 0.43
CA ILE A 76 -2.79 -14.06 0.82
C ILE A 76 -1.95 -14.93 -0.11
N LYS A 77 -2.40 -16.16 -0.42
CA LYS A 77 -1.72 -17.05 -1.35
C LYS A 77 -1.62 -16.46 -2.75
N LYS A 78 -2.71 -15.91 -3.29
CA LYS A 78 -2.70 -15.23 -4.59
C LYS A 78 -1.77 -14.02 -4.59
N VAL A 79 -1.85 -13.14 -3.60
CA VAL A 79 -0.96 -11.97 -3.50
C VAL A 79 0.50 -12.40 -3.34
N ALA A 80 0.78 -13.48 -2.59
CA ALA A 80 2.11 -14.04 -2.47
C ALA A 80 2.60 -14.66 -3.79
N GLU A 81 1.75 -15.32 -4.57
CA GLU A 81 2.08 -15.85 -5.89
C GLU A 81 2.32 -14.73 -6.91
N TYR A 82 1.51 -13.66 -6.89
CA TYR A 82 1.70 -12.48 -7.76
C TYR A 82 2.90 -11.62 -7.37
N SER A 83 3.28 -11.59 -6.08
CA SER A 83 4.42 -10.80 -5.59
C SER A 83 5.75 -11.54 -5.64
N LYS A 84 5.74 -12.87 -5.85
CA LYS A 84 6.97 -13.64 -6.08
C LYS A 84 7.58 -13.22 -7.42
N LEU A 85 8.77 -12.63 -7.36
CA LEU A 85 9.59 -12.44 -8.53
C LEU A 85 9.93 -13.81 -9.12
N PRO A 86 9.82 -13.99 -10.46
CA PRO A 86 10.31 -15.18 -11.12
C PRO A 86 11.78 -15.37 -10.77
N MET A 87 12.11 -16.55 -10.24
CA MET A 87 13.46 -16.88 -9.84
C MET A 87 13.88 -18.22 -10.42
N LEU A 88 15.18 -18.34 -10.68
CA LEU A 88 15.78 -19.58 -11.14
C LEU A 88 17.03 -19.87 -10.31
N ILE A 89 17.16 -21.09 -9.84
CA ILE A 89 18.32 -21.59 -9.10
C ILE A 89 19.10 -22.53 -10.01
N PHE A 90 20.41 -22.32 -10.09
CA PHE A 90 21.29 -23.06 -10.98
C PHE A 90 22.67 -23.26 -10.36
N ASN A 91 23.44 -24.20 -10.90
CA ASN A 91 24.78 -24.54 -10.41
C ASN A 91 25.91 -23.82 -11.16
N GLU A 92 27.17 -24.12 -10.84
CA GLU A 92 28.35 -23.52 -11.51
C GLU A 92 28.40 -23.76 -13.02
N ASP A 93 27.83 -24.87 -13.49
CA ASP A 93 27.79 -25.22 -14.92
C ASP A 93 26.67 -24.50 -15.68
N GLY A 94 25.78 -23.78 -14.97
CA GLY A 94 24.59 -23.17 -15.55
C GLY A 94 23.39 -24.11 -15.67
N THR A 95 23.46 -25.30 -15.08
CA THR A 95 22.36 -26.29 -15.06
C THR A 95 21.30 -25.90 -14.04
N TYR A 96 20.03 -25.99 -14.44
CA TYR A 96 18.90 -25.57 -13.62
C TYR A 96 18.57 -26.62 -12.56
N GLN A 97 18.41 -26.16 -11.32
CA GLN A 97 18.11 -26.99 -10.16
C GLN A 97 16.66 -26.79 -9.70
N SER A 98 16.17 -25.56 -9.73
CA SER A 98 14.81 -25.22 -9.29
C SER A 98 14.37 -23.88 -9.88
N GLU A 99 13.05 -23.65 -9.96
CA GLU A 99 12.48 -22.40 -10.46
C GLU A 99 11.21 -21.98 -9.71
N SER A 100 10.83 -20.71 -9.88
CA SER A 100 9.54 -20.16 -9.46
C SER A 100 8.91 -19.32 -10.58
N ALA A 101 7.58 -19.27 -10.60
CA ALA A 101 6.78 -18.43 -11.50
C ALA A 101 7.24 -18.51 -12.97
N ASP A 102 7.55 -19.73 -13.41
CA ASP A 102 7.98 -20.08 -14.78
C ASP A 102 9.16 -19.23 -15.29
N ALA A 103 10.15 -19.00 -14.42
CA ALA A 103 11.35 -18.22 -14.75
C ALA A 103 12.13 -18.77 -15.96
N SER A 104 12.08 -20.08 -16.21
CA SER A 104 12.65 -20.71 -17.42
C SER A 104 12.04 -20.20 -18.74
N LEU A 105 10.80 -19.69 -18.74
CA LEU A 105 10.24 -19.06 -19.93
C LEU A 105 10.90 -17.71 -20.24
N LEU A 106 11.46 -17.07 -19.23
CA LEU A 106 12.05 -15.73 -19.31
C LEU A 106 13.56 -15.78 -19.57
N ILE A 107 14.23 -16.86 -19.22
CA ILE A 107 15.68 -17.07 -19.39
C ILE A 107 15.91 -18.28 -20.28
N SER A 108 16.52 -18.06 -21.44
CA SER A 108 16.82 -19.10 -22.42
C SER A 108 18.03 -19.94 -22.00
N LYS A 109 19.08 -19.29 -21.49
CA LYS A 109 20.33 -19.95 -21.08
C LYS A 109 21.06 -19.12 -20.03
N ILE A 110 21.82 -19.81 -19.17
CA ILE A 110 22.86 -19.21 -18.33
C ILE A 110 24.16 -19.91 -18.67
N GLU A 111 25.21 -19.15 -18.98
CA GLU A 111 26.50 -19.69 -19.40
C GLU A 111 27.62 -19.21 -18.48
N PRO A 112 28.35 -20.12 -17.84
CA PRO A 112 29.56 -19.76 -17.11
C PRO A 112 30.65 -19.34 -18.10
N PHE A 113 31.47 -18.35 -17.71
CA PHE A 113 32.65 -17.99 -18.49
C PHE A 113 33.89 -17.92 -17.61
N THR A 114 35.04 -18.22 -18.21
CA THR A 114 36.34 -18.14 -17.57
C THR A 114 37.13 -16.92 -18.06
N GLU A 115 38.02 -16.41 -17.23
CA GLU A 115 39.00 -15.39 -17.60
C GLU A 115 40.41 -15.93 -17.42
N LYS A 116 41.28 -15.60 -18.37
CA LYS A 116 42.72 -15.89 -18.24
C LYS A 116 43.34 -14.95 -17.21
N ILE A 117 43.89 -15.53 -16.16
CA ILE A 117 44.74 -14.86 -15.19
C ILE A 117 46.18 -14.83 -15.73
N GLU A 118 46.99 -13.91 -15.21
CA GLU A 118 48.44 -13.93 -15.36
C GLU A 118 49.01 -15.34 -15.15
N ARG A 119 49.93 -15.74 -16.04
CA ARG A 119 50.51 -17.10 -16.15
C ARG A 119 49.62 -18.18 -16.77
N GLY A 120 48.57 -17.79 -17.52
CA GLY A 120 47.81 -18.72 -18.38
C GLY A 120 46.86 -19.66 -17.63
N LYS A 121 46.63 -19.42 -16.33
CA LYS A 121 45.60 -20.12 -15.57
C LYS A 121 44.24 -19.50 -15.87
N GLU A 122 43.24 -20.33 -16.11
CA GLU A 122 41.86 -19.85 -16.24
C GLU A 122 41.19 -19.86 -14.87
N ARG A 123 40.43 -18.80 -14.55
CA ARG A 123 39.51 -18.78 -13.41
C ARG A 123 38.08 -18.69 -13.88
N PHE A 124 37.18 -19.30 -13.13
CA PHE A 124 35.77 -18.95 -13.20
C PHE A 124 35.58 -17.45 -12.93
N ALA A 125 34.94 -16.76 -13.86
CA ALA A 125 34.84 -15.30 -13.84
C ALA A 125 33.39 -14.79 -13.71
N GLY A 126 32.41 -15.66 -13.83
CA GLY A 126 31.00 -15.36 -13.62
C GLY A 126 30.11 -15.96 -14.70
N PHE A 127 28.97 -15.32 -14.95
CA PHE A 127 27.93 -15.84 -15.83
C PHE A 127 27.47 -14.82 -16.88
N ILE A 128 27.05 -15.34 -18.02
CA ILE A 128 26.25 -14.62 -19.01
C ILE A 128 24.84 -15.17 -18.95
N VAL A 129 23.88 -14.27 -18.81
CA VAL A 129 22.46 -14.57 -18.78
C VAL A 129 21.85 -14.14 -20.10
N TYR A 130 21.12 -15.07 -20.72
CA TYR A 130 20.43 -14.87 -22.00
C TYR A 130 18.93 -14.86 -21.78
N PRO A 131 18.30 -13.69 -21.63
CA PRO A 131 16.85 -13.59 -21.56
C PRO A 131 16.18 -14.03 -22.87
N SER A 132 15.04 -14.71 -22.78
CA SER A 132 14.22 -15.06 -23.95
C SER A 132 13.52 -13.85 -24.57
N GLN A 133 13.42 -12.75 -23.82
CA GLN A 133 12.80 -11.50 -24.23
C GLN A 133 13.54 -10.29 -23.65
N PHE A 134 13.26 -9.10 -24.19
CA PHE A 134 13.86 -7.88 -23.67
C PHE A 134 13.43 -7.61 -22.22
N LEU A 135 14.42 -7.40 -21.33
CA LEU A 135 14.20 -7.02 -19.94
C LEU A 135 14.53 -5.54 -19.74
N ASN A 136 13.60 -4.81 -19.11
CA ASN A 136 13.76 -3.38 -18.81
C ASN A 136 14.89 -3.11 -17.81
N SER A 137 15.17 -4.08 -16.95
CA SER A 137 16.21 -4.01 -15.93
C SER A 137 17.05 -5.29 -15.92
N ALA A 138 18.23 -5.19 -15.31
CA ALA A 138 19.09 -6.36 -15.16
C ALA A 138 18.47 -7.32 -14.15
N PRO A 139 18.43 -8.63 -14.44
CA PRO A 139 18.16 -9.63 -13.41
C PRO A 139 19.09 -9.47 -12.20
N ILE A 140 18.63 -9.88 -11.03
CA ILE A 140 19.43 -9.86 -9.81
C ILE A 140 20.10 -11.22 -9.68
N LEU A 141 21.43 -11.28 -9.73
CA LEU A 141 22.19 -12.51 -9.53
C LEU A 141 22.82 -12.53 -8.13
N GLN A 142 22.61 -13.62 -7.41
CA GLN A 142 23.09 -13.83 -6.04
C GLN A 142 23.66 -15.24 -5.88
N ALA A 143 24.74 -15.37 -5.09
CA ALA A 143 25.19 -16.68 -4.60
C ALA A 143 24.35 -17.08 -3.38
N ILE A 144 23.92 -18.35 -3.31
CA ILE A 144 23.04 -18.85 -2.24
C ILE A 144 23.87 -19.38 -1.07
N ASN A 145 24.80 -20.27 -1.36
CA ASN A 145 25.62 -20.99 -0.36
C ASN A 145 27.10 -20.63 -0.49
N SER A 146 27.38 -19.45 -1.04
CA SER A 146 28.70 -18.98 -1.41
C SER A 146 28.84 -17.50 -1.04
N LYS A 147 30.05 -17.06 -0.70
CA LYS A 147 30.37 -15.66 -0.40
C LYS A 147 30.72 -14.86 -1.66
N VAL A 148 30.55 -15.44 -2.84
CA VAL A 148 30.81 -14.77 -4.12
C VAL A 148 29.90 -13.55 -4.24
N VAL A 149 30.53 -12.41 -4.50
CA VAL A 149 29.83 -11.16 -4.81
C VAL A 149 30.03 -10.85 -6.28
N PHE A 150 28.94 -10.66 -7.01
CA PHE A 150 28.98 -10.24 -8.40
C PHE A 150 29.11 -8.72 -8.50
N SER A 151 29.91 -8.26 -9.46
CA SER A 151 29.93 -6.86 -9.86
C SER A 151 28.59 -6.50 -10.50
N LYS A 152 28.34 -5.20 -10.64
CA LYS A 152 27.16 -4.68 -11.33
C LYS A 152 27.02 -5.32 -12.73
N ALA A 153 25.82 -5.79 -13.03
CA ALA A 153 25.48 -6.38 -14.32
C ALA A 153 25.80 -5.42 -15.47
N LYS A 154 26.42 -5.94 -16.53
CA LYS A 154 26.75 -5.18 -17.73
C LYS A 154 26.00 -5.76 -18.93
N LYS A 155 25.28 -4.94 -19.68
CA LYS A 155 24.75 -5.36 -20.98
C LYS A 155 25.92 -5.63 -21.93
N ILE A 156 25.93 -6.81 -22.54
CA ILE A 156 26.90 -7.13 -23.59
C ILE A 156 26.31 -6.89 -24.98
N ASN A 157 25.01 -7.14 -25.14
CA ASN A 157 24.24 -6.95 -26.36
C ASN A 157 22.92 -6.21 -26.03
N THR A 158 21.96 -6.20 -26.97
CA THR A 158 20.63 -5.61 -26.80
C THR A 158 19.85 -6.21 -25.63
N ILE A 159 19.96 -7.53 -25.43
CA ILE A 159 19.18 -8.30 -24.45
C ILE A 159 20.03 -8.99 -23.37
N ASP A 160 21.27 -9.36 -23.68
CA ASP A 160 22.08 -10.23 -22.81
C ASP A 160 22.81 -9.46 -21.70
N TRP A 161 22.96 -10.11 -20.56
CA TRP A 161 23.58 -9.54 -19.36
C TRP A 161 24.77 -10.36 -18.88
N LYS A 162 25.88 -9.69 -18.61
CA LYS A 162 27.10 -10.28 -18.07
C LYS A 162 27.31 -9.89 -16.62
N TYR A 163 27.54 -10.89 -15.78
CA TYR A 163 27.85 -10.76 -14.36
C TYR A 163 29.28 -11.25 -14.14
N ARG A 164 30.13 -10.39 -13.58
CA ARG A 164 31.54 -10.70 -13.35
C ARG A 164 31.82 -10.79 -11.86
N ILE A 165 32.74 -11.66 -11.48
CA ILE A 165 33.27 -11.74 -10.13
C ILE A 165 34.58 -10.94 -10.12
N PRO A 166 34.64 -9.78 -9.43
CA PRO A 166 35.76 -8.85 -9.55
C PRO A 166 37.07 -9.47 -9.01
N GLU A 167 37.06 -9.90 -7.76
CA GLU A 167 38.20 -10.50 -7.09
C GLU A 167 37.72 -11.65 -6.21
N TRP A 168 38.14 -12.87 -6.57
CA TRP A 168 37.87 -14.06 -5.77
C TRP A 168 39.21 -14.72 -5.43
N ASN A 169 39.58 -14.67 -4.14
CA ASN A 169 40.90 -15.03 -3.63
C ASN A 169 40.88 -16.17 -2.59
N GLY A 170 39.88 -17.08 -2.57
CA GLY A 170 39.89 -18.11 -1.52
C GLY A 170 38.95 -19.29 -1.71
N SER A 171 39.25 -20.37 -0.99
CA SER A 171 38.39 -21.52 -0.78
C SER A 171 37.27 -21.16 0.22
N GLU A 172 36.02 -21.32 -0.20
CA GLU A 172 34.82 -20.99 0.59
C GLU A 172 34.61 -21.89 1.81
N TRP A 173 35.19 -23.09 1.78
CA TRP A 173 34.97 -24.14 2.76
C TRP A 173 36.16 -24.21 3.71
N GLY A 174 36.02 -23.58 4.88
CA GLY A 174 36.93 -23.71 6.02
C GLY A 174 36.66 -24.95 6.86
N GLY A 175 36.33 -26.08 6.23
CA GLY A 175 35.99 -27.34 6.90
C GLY A 175 36.44 -28.53 6.07
N SER A 176 36.91 -29.57 6.76
CA SER A 176 37.30 -30.86 6.18
C SER A 176 36.05 -31.61 5.73
N TYR A 177 35.49 -31.22 4.60
CA TYR A 177 34.52 -32.05 3.87
C TYR A 177 35.28 -32.84 2.82
N ASP A 178 35.00 -34.14 2.72
CA ASP A 178 35.56 -35.00 1.68
C ASP A 178 35.15 -34.51 0.29
N GLU A 179 33.95 -33.92 0.17
CA GLU A 179 33.48 -33.21 -1.02
C GLU A 179 32.75 -31.91 -0.60
N PRO A 180 33.17 -30.73 -1.09
CA PRO A 180 32.45 -29.49 -0.82
C PRO A 180 31.06 -29.53 -1.48
N PRO A 181 30.00 -28.99 -0.84
CA PRO A 181 28.68 -29.00 -1.44
C PRO A 181 28.64 -28.13 -2.71
N GLU A 182 27.79 -28.53 -3.65
CA GLU A 182 27.61 -27.86 -4.95
C GLU A 182 27.25 -26.38 -4.75
N LYS A 183 27.92 -25.46 -5.45
CA LYS A 183 27.60 -24.04 -5.34
C LYS A 183 26.36 -23.71 -6.16
N LEU A 184 25.43 -23.01 -5.50
CA LEU A 184 24.16 -22.63 -6.08
C LEU A 184 24.07 -21.12 -6.20
N TYR A 185 23.50 -20.70 -7.33
CA TYR A 185 23.25 -19.31 -7.66
C TYR A 185 21.76 -19.13 -7.91
N LYS A 186 21.26 -17.96 -7.55
CA LYS A 186 19.88 -17.54 -7.75
C LYS A 186 19.86 -16.33 -8.67
N ILE A 187 19.05 -16.40 -9.71
CA ILE A 187 18.70 -15.24 -10.54
C ILE A 187 17.24 -14.87 -10.31
N GLU A 188 16.97 -13.60 -10.03
CA GLU A 188 15.62 -13.06 -9.88
C GLU A 188 15.33 -12.05 -10.98
N ILE A 189 14.15 -12.12 -11.58
CA ILE A 189 13.77 -11.31 -12.74
C ILE A 189 12.79 -10.25 -12.30
N ILE A 190 13.16 -8.98 -12.48
CA ILE A 190 12.31 -7.84 -12.20
C ILE A 190 11.44 -7.61 -13.44
N LYS A 191 10.12 -7.83 -13.30
CA LYS A 191 9.12 -7.55 -14.33
C LYS A 191 8.73 -6.07 -14.36
#